data_AF-A0ABD1K4U6-F1
#
_entry.id   AF-A0ABD1K4U6-F1
#
_cell.length_a   1.000
_cell.length_b   1.000
_cell.length_c   1.000
_cell.angle_alpha   90.00
_cell.angle_beta   90.00
_cell.angle_gamma   90.00
#
_symmetry.space_group_name_H-M   'P 1'
#
loop_
_entity.id
_entity.type
_entity.pdbx_description
1 polymer ?
#
loop_
_entity_poly.entity_id
_entity_poly.type
_entity_poly.pdbx_seq_one_letter_code
_entity_poly.pdbx_strand_id
1 'polypeptide(L)'
;MDTLDCSCRGPLLLHEANMVIDSLKRDIRRLTNDLVRKDTLISAYGSTLRAQAQSRIDMSFQTKFPEEPATTSQPACSTPQQNQPWTEVVARSQRGVLKRFSPPPFNPFNLSNRYSVLADSNVADPAHTIPLPPQHRSAEQSRPTAPPPKPPAPRRVARERPRHPPSSTRPVAVLVGSSMVRHVTLPRSETWCLPGARVEDVQTRVPEVVEQHPTASAIVVHVGSNDIRLQQSEKLKSDFTSLIQTILATGKKCIVSGPIPSACFSDMQFSRIHQLHAWLVGYCSRERVPFVDNFGSFWRRRSLFARDGRHLNRAGASLQASNLELALEAHHTPR
;
A
#
# COMPACT_ATOMS: atom_id res chain seq x y z
N MET A 1 34.08 -71.24 -13.93
CA MET A 1 33.48 -70.42 -15.00
C MET A 1 33.16 -69.07 -14.42
N ASP A 2 34.16 -68.21 -14.50
CA ASP A 2 34.10 -66.79 -14.85
C ASP A 2 33.24 -65.84 -14.01
N THR A 3 33.83 -65.44 -12.88
CA THR A 3 33.68 -64.08 -12.34
C THR A 3 34.41 -63.08 -13.24
N LEU A 4 33.75 -62.67 -14.33
CA LEU A 4 34.13 -61.50 -15.12
C LEU A 4 32.88 -60.63 -15.26
N ASP A 5 32.94 -59.44 -14.66
CA ASP A 5 32.47 -58.16 -15.23
C ASP A 5 31.96 -57.20 -14.14
N CYS A 6 32.89 -56.68 -13.33
CA CYS A 6 32.63 -55.53 -12.45
C CYS A 6 33.47 -54.30 -12.85
N SER A 7 34.33 -54.41 -13.87
CA SER A 7 35.31 -53.37 -14.22
C SER A 7 34.83 -52.39 -15.30
N CYS A 8 33.68 -52.65 -15.96
CA CYS A 8 33.23 -51.86 -17.12
C CYS A 8 32.13 -50.83 -16.80
N ARG A 9 31.55 -50.83 -15.59
CA ARG A 9 30.41 -49.94 -15.24
C ARG A 9 30.81 -48.50 -14.89
N GLY A 10 31.98 -48.29 -14.29
CA GLY A 10 32.45 -46.96 -13.89
C GLY A 10 32.66 -45.98 -15.07
N PRO A 11 33.35 -46.39 -16.15
CA PRO A 11 33.58 -45.54 -17.32
C PRO A 11 32.29 -45.19 -18.09
N LEU A 12 31.33 -46.11 -18.15
CA LEU A 12 30.03 -45.90 -18.81
C LEU A 12 29.18 -44.86 -18.07
N LEU A 13 29.10 -44.94 -16.74
CA LEU A 13 28.36 -43.96 -15.93
C LEU A 13 29.00 -42.57 -15.99
N LEU A 14 30.33 -42.49 -16.06
CA LEU A 14 31.03 -41.22 -16.24
C LEU A 14 30.74 -40.60 -17.61
N HIS A 15 30.67 -41.42 -18.66
CA HIS A 15 30.31 -40.96 -20.01
C HIS A 15 28.87 -40.43 -20.05
N GLU A 16 27.93 -41.13 -19.43
CA GLU A 16 26.52 -40.72 -19.34
C GLU A 16 26.35 -39.43 -18.54
N ALA A 17 27.06 -39.29 -17.40
CA ALA A 17 27.07 -38.05 -16.62
C ALA A 17 27.64 -36.87 -17.41
N ASN A 18 28.73 -37.07 -18.17
CA ASN A 18 29.31 -36.02 -19.01
C ASN A 18 28.37 -35.58 -20.14
N MET A 19 27.64 -36.52 -20.75
CA MET A 19 26.60 -36.21 -21.75
C MET A 19 25.47 -35.36 -21.17
N VAL A 20 25.01 -35.67 -19.96
CA VAL A 20 23.98 -34.88 -19.25
C VAL A 20 24.50 -33.49 -18.90
N ILE A 21 25.73 -33.38 -18.41
CA ILE A 21 26.37 -32.10 -18.09
C ILE A 21 26.46 -31.22 -19.34
N ASP A 22 26.85 -31.78 -20.48
CA ASP A 22 26.99 -31.03 -21.73
C ASP A 22 25.62 -30.64 -22.33
N SER A 23 24.59 -31.45 -22.11
CA SER A 23 23.20 -31.07 -22.42
C SER A 23 22.75 -29.89 -21.55
N LEU A 24 22.92 -29.98 -20.24
CA LEU A 24 22.53 -28.91 -19.31
C LEU A 24 23.29 -27.61 -19.57
N LYS A 25 24.58 -27.68 -19.90
CA LYS A 25 25.37 -26.51 -20.30
C LYS A 25 24.83 -25.86 -21.57
N ARG A 26 24.36 -26.65 -22.55
CA ARG A 26 23.71 -26.13 -23.76
C ARG A 26 22.39 -25.45 -23.43
N ASP A 27 21.58 -26.06 -22.57
CA ASP A 27 20.29 -25.51 -22.15
C ASP A 27 20.44 -24.22 -21.35
N ILE A 28 21.40 -24.15 -20.43
CA ILE A 28 21.72 -22.91 -19.69
C ILE A 28 22.08 -21.79 -20.66
N ARG A 29 22.98 -22.04 -21.62
CA ARG A 29 23.35 -21.03 -22.63
C ARG A 29 22.16 -20.57 -23.45
N ARG A 30 21.30 -21.51 -23.87
CA ARG A 30 20.09 -21.19 -24.63
C ARG A 30 19.14 -20.32 -23.82
N LEU A 31 18.89 -20.69 -22.56
CA LEU A 31 18.01 -19.94 -21.67
C LEU A 31 18.57 -18.54 -21.36
N THR A 32 19.89 -18.41 -21.19
CA THR A 32 20.54 -17.11 -21.03
C THR A 32 20.31 -16.22 -22.25
N ASN A 33 20.49 -16.76 -23.46
CA ASN A 33 20.24 -16.01 -24.70
C ASN A 33 18.76 -15.60 -24.84
N ASP A 34 17.82 -16.49 -24.50
CA ASP A 34 16.40 -16.19 -24.51
C ASP A 34 16.03 -15.10 -23.50
N LEU A 35 16.68 -15.08 -22.33
CA LEU A 35 16.46 -14.06 -21.30
C LEU A 35 16.95 -12.69 -21.78
N VAL A 36 18.17 -12.62 -22.33
CA VAL A 36 18.73 -11.39 -22.92
C VAL A 36 17.86 -10.86 -24.07
N ARG A 37 17.33 -11.77 -24.90
CA ARG A 37 16.40 -11.39 -25.99
C ARG A 37 15.11 -10.79 -25.44
N LYS A 38 14.53 -11.38 -24.39
CA LYS A 38 13.33 -10.87 -23.74
C LYS A 38 13.57 -9.51 -23.09
N ASP A 39 14.70 -9.31 -22.41
CA ASP A 39 15.07 -8.01 -21.81
C ASP A 39 15.24 -6.92 -22.87
N THR A 40 15.83 -7.26 -24.02
CA THR A 40 15.93 -6.37 -25.18
C THR A 40 14.54 -5.98 -25.70
N LEU A 41 13.62 -6.94 -25.83
CA LEU A 41 12.24 -6.66 -26.28
C LEU A 41 11.47 -5.79 -25.28
N ILE A 42 11.60 -6.05 -23.98
CA ILE A 42 10.98 -5.23 -22.92
C ILE A 42 11.52 -3.79 -22.98
N SER A 43 12.83 -3.64 -23.16
CA SER A 43 13.48 -2.33 -23.27
C SER A 43 13.03 -1.56 -24.52
N ALA A 44 12.91 -2.25 -25.66
CA ALA A 44 12.39 -1.69 -26.90
C ALA A 44 10.94 -1.22 -26.71
N TYR A 45 10.08 -2.06 -26.13
CA TYR A 45 8.68 -1.73 -25.87
C TYR A 45 8.53 -0.52 -24.92
N GLY A 46 9.32 -0.48 -23.83
CA GLY A 46 9.37 0.67 -22.93
C GLY A 46 9.85 1.96 -23.61
N SER A 47 10.68 1.85 -24.65
CA SER A 47 11.15 3.01 -25.42
C SER A 47 10.09 3.49 -26.41
N THR A 48 9.36 2.58 -27.06
CA THR A 48 8.19 2.92 -27.90
C THR A 48 7.08 3.59 -27.10
N LEU A 49 6.77 3.08 -25.90
CA LEU A 49 5.77 3.70 -25.02
C LEU A 49 6.18 5.12 -24.59
N ARG A 50 7.47 5.33 -24.27
CA ARG A 50 8.00 6.66 -23.96
C ARG A 50 7.92 7.61 -25.15
N ALA A 51 8.28 7.16 -26.34
CA ALA A 51 8.18 7.95 -27.56
C ALA A 51 6.72 8.32 -27.89
N GLN A 52 5.78 7.40 -27.69
CA GLN A 52 4.36 7.65 -27.90
C GLN A 52 3.75 8.58 -26.83
N ALA A 53 4.23 8.50 -25.59
CA ALA A 53 3.85 9.44 -24.55
C ALA A 53 4.38 10.85 -24.87
N GLN A 54 5.63 10.96 -25.33
CA GLN A 54 6.24 12.23 -25.70
C GLN A 54 5.54 12.86 -26.92
N SER A 55 5.20 12.08 -27.96
CA SER A 55 4.49 12.61 -29.12
C SER A 55 3.06 13.08 -28.81
N ARG A 56 2.38 12.44 -27.84
CA ARG A 56 1.09 12.92 -27.33
C ARG A 56 1.22 14.24 -26.56
N ILE A 57 2.32 14.42 -25.84
CA ILE A 57 2.63 15.67 -25.14
C ILE A 57 2.96 16.77 -26.16
N ASP A 58 3.79 16.49 -27.15
CA ASP A 58 4.19 17.48 -28.17
C ASP A 58 2.99 17.91 -29.06
N MET A 59 2.07 16.99 -29.40
CA MET A 59 0.79 17.33 -30.06
C MET A 59 -0.10 18.25 -29.20
N SER A 60 -0.04 18.13 -27.88
CA SER A 60 -0.83 18.97 -26.97
C SER A 60 -0.27 20.37 -26.76
N PHE A 61 0.99 20.61 -27.15
CA PHE A 61 1.64 21.92 -27.07
C PHE A 61 1.58 22.74 -28.37
N GLN A 62 1.17 22.15 -29.50
CA GLN A 62 1.05 22.84 -30.80
C GLN A 62 -0.32 23.49 -31.06
N THR A 63 -1.30 23.33 -30.18
CA THR A 63 -2.57 24.08 -30.27
C THR A 63 -2.49 25.39 -29.49
N LYS A 64 -1.66 26.34 -29.95
CA LYS A 64 -1.79 27.76 -29.62
C LYS A 64 -2.41 28.50 -30.81
N PHE A 65 -3.52 29.17 -30.52
CA PHE A 65 -4.37 30.06 -31.31
C PHE A 65 -3.75 30.74 -32.54
N PRO A 66 -4.49 30.79 -33.65
CA PRO A 66 -4.55 31.96 -34.51
C PRO A 66 -5.82 32.78 -34.22
N GLU A 67 -5.65 34.10 -34.20
CA GLU A 67 -6.69 35.14 -34.10
C GLU A 67 -7.86 34.94 -35.07
N GLU A 68 -9.07 35.33 -34.62
CA GLU A 68 -10.22 35.60 -35.49
C GLU A 68 -9.95 36.80 -36.42
N PRO A 69 -10.60 36.80 -37.60
CA PRO A 69 -11.49 37.92 -37.88
C PRO A 69 -12.86 37.48 -38.40
N ALA A 70 -13.86 38.30 -38.07
CA ALA A 70 -15.28 38.14 -38.40
C ALA A 70 -15.57 38.20 -39.92
N THR A 71 -16.52 37.37 -40.41
CA THR A 71 -17.73 37.82 -41.16
C THR A 71 -18.61 36.65 -41.64
N THR A 72 -19.91 36.96 -41.72
CA THR A 72 -21.15 36.23 -42.03
C THR A 72 -21.21 35.43 -43.35
N SER A 73 -21.80 34.22 -43.34
CA SER A 73 -22.99 33.80 -44.15
C SER A 73 -23.20 32.26 -44.23
N GLN A 74 -24.44 31.82 -43.99
CA GLN A 74 -24.99 30.44 -44.07
C GLN A 74 -25.45 30.06 -45.51
N PRO A 75 -26.18 28.94 -45.81
CA PRO A 75 -26.42 27.62 -45.14
C PRO A 75 -26.33 26.38 -46.09
N ALA A 76 -26.46 25.13 -45.57
CA ALA A 76 -27.48 24.13 -45.99
C ALA A 76 -27.36 22.76 -45.26
N CYS A 77 -28.46 22.40 -44.57
CA CYS A 77 -29.13 21.09 -44.29
C CYS A 77 -28.32 19.76 -44.18
N SER A 78 -28.59 18.85 -43.23
CA SER A 78 -29.93 18.40 -42.76
C SER A 78 -29.90 17.79 -41.35
N THR A 79 -30.96 18.04 -40.57
CA THR A 79 -31.33 17.32 -39.34
C THR A 79 -32.73 16.73 -39.55
N PRO A 80 -33.09 15.58 -38.95
CA PRO A 80 -34.46 15.31 -38.56
C PRO A 80 -34.63 15.44 -37.05
N GLN A 81 -35.54 16.32 -36.62
CA GLN A 81 -36.13 16.33 -35.29
C GLN A 81 -37.31 15.36 -35.25
N GLN A 82 -37.46 14.59 -34.16
CA GLN A 82 -38.77 14.37 -33.57
C GLN A 82 -38.67 13.96 -32.09
N ASN A 83 -39.42 14.70 -31.28
CA ASN A 83 -39.76 14.45 -29.88
C ASN A 83 -40.50 13.12 -29.69
N GLN A 84 -40.19 12.36 -28.62
CA GLN A 84 -41.10 11.91 -27.54
C GLN A 84 -40.54 10.68 -26.76
N PRO A 85 -40.95 10.47 -25.49
CA PRO A 85 -40.33 9.54 -24.54
C PRO A 85 -40.98 8.14 -24.56
N TRP A 86 -40.18 7.07 -24.45
CA TRP A 86 -40.69 5.69 -24.44
C TRP A 86 -40.84 5.15 -23.01
N THR A 87 -42.08 5.26 -22.53
CA THR A 87 -42.98 4.21 -22.03
C THR A 87 -42.43 2.98 -21.28
N GLU A 88 -42.87 2.95 -20.03
CA GLU A 88 -43.12 1.84 -19.10
C GLU A 88 -43.65 0.54 -19.74
N VAL A 89 -42.99 -0.59 -19.46
CA VAL A 89 -43.50 -1.93 -19.80
C VAL A 89 -44.03 -2.60 -18.54
N VAL A 90 -45.36 -2.66 -18.45
CA VAL A 90 -46.11 -3.47 -17.49
C VAL A 90 -46.06 -4.94 -17.94
N ALA A 91 -45.47 -5.81 -17.12
CA ALA A 91 -45.68 -7.25 -17.19
C ALA A 91 -46.51 -7.72 -15.97
N ARG A 92 -47.76 -8.13 -16.23
CA ARG A 92 -48.69 -8.65 -15.23
C ARG A 92 -48.30 -10.05 -14.74
N SER A 93 -48.10 -10.15 -13.42
CA SER A 93 -48.62 -11.14 -12.46
C SER A 93 -48.79 -12.61 -12.90
N GLN A 94 -48.02 -13.50 -12.27
CA GLN A 94 -48.54 -14.80 -11.81
C GLN A 94 -48.53 -14.85 -10.27
N ARG A 95 -49.69 -15.22 -9.71
CA ARG A 95 -49.93 -15.47 -8.29
C ARG A 95 -49.28 -16.79 -7.88
N GLY A 96 -48.50 -16.77 -6.80
CA GLY A 96 -47.92 -17.96 -6.19
C GLY A 96 -47.56 -17.72 -4.72
N VAL A 97 -48.50 -18.06 -3.85
CA VAL A 97 -48.39 -18.54 -2.45
C VAL A 97 -47.15 -18.14 -1.63
N LEU A 98 -47.40 -17.40 -0.55
CA LEU A 98 -46.49 -17.17 0.57
C LEU A 98 -45.96 -18.49 1.15
N LYS A 99 -44.64 -18.72 1.08
CA LYS A 99 -43.92 -19.60 2.02
C LYS A 99 -42.83 -18.77 2.70
N ARG A 100 -43.03 -18.51 4.00
CA ARG A 100 -41.97 -18.08 4.92
C ARG A 100 -40.86 -19.12 4.88
N PHE A 101 -39.68 -18.74 4.43
CA PHE A 101 -38.47 -19.48 4.76
C PHE A 101 -37.83 -18.79 5.97
N SER A 102 -37.96 -19.44 7.13
CA SER A 102 -37.19 -19.13 8.33
C SER A 102 -35.70 -19.37 8.05
N PRO A 103 -34.79 -18.53 8.55
CA PRO A 103 -33.36 -18.84 8.52
C PRO A 103 -33.06 -20.01 9.48
N PRO A 104 -32.13 -20.93 9.14
CA PRO A 104 -31.74 -22.00 10.05
C PRO A 104 -30.92 -21.46 11.24
N PRO A 105 -30.95 -22.13 12.41
CA PRO A 105 -30.31 -21.65 13.63
C PRO A 105 -28.78 -21.70 13.55
N PHE A 106 -28.16 -20.66 14.10
CA PHE A 106 -26.73 -20.57 14.38
C PHE A 106 -26.30 -21.71 15.32
N ASN A 107 -25.42 -22.60 14.84
CA ASN A 107 -24.62 -23.47 15.71
C ASN A 107 -23.30 -22.77 16.04
N PRO A 108 -23.01 -22.45 17.32
CA PRO A 108 -21.68 -22.02 17.70
C PRO A 108 -20.74 -23.23 17.68
N PHE A 109 -19.83 -23.26 16.70
CA PHE A 109 -18.76 -24.26 16.68
C PHE A 109 -17.84 -24.06 17.88
N ASN A 110 -17.83 -25.05 18.77
CA ASN A 110 -16.95 -25.18 19.91
C ASN A 110 -15.52 -25.47 19.43
N LEU A 111 -14.62 -24.49 19.56
CA LEU A 111 -13.19 -24.67 19.33
C LEU A 111 -12.56 -25.35 20.55
N SER A 112 -12.77 -26.65 20.69
CA SER A 112 -11.93 -27.46 21.57
C SER A 112 -10.55 -27.63 20.95
N ASN A 113 -9.54 -27.31 21.75
CA ASN A 113 -8.14 -27.33 21.38
C ASN A 113 -7.70 -28.79 21.16
N ARG A 114 -7.39 -29.19 19.91
CA ARG A 114 -6.97 -30.56 19.56
C ARG A 114 -5.45 -30.75 19.41
N TYR A 115 -4.67 -29.92 20.11
CA TYR A 115 -3.23 -30.13 20.29
C TYR A 115 -2.92 -30.29 21.78
N SER A 116 -3.26 -31.47 22.32
CA SER A 116 -2.81 -31.92 23.65
C SER A 116 -1.99 -33.21 23.56
N VAL A 117 -1.31 -33.43 22.44
CA VAL A 117 -0.30 -34.48 22.31
C VAL A 117 1.00 -33.78 21.95
N LEU A 118 2.05 -34.05 22.74
CA LEU A 118 3.39 -33.45 22.75
C LEU A 118 3.62 -32.33 23.78
N ALA A 119 3.36 -32.60 25.07
CA ALA A 119 4.20 -32.10 26.17
C ALA A 119 3.90 -32.86 27.47
N ASP A 120 4.30 -34.14 27.54
CA ASP A 120 4.45 -34.82 28.83
C ASP A 120 5.66 -35.76 28.76
N SER A 121 6.79 -35.26 29.24
CA SER A 121 7.91 -36.04 29.74
C SER A 121 8.82 -35.07 30.51
N ASN A 122 8.56 -34.90 31.80
CA ASN A 122 9.58 -34.95 32.85
C ASN A 122 8.96 -34.75 34.24
N VAL A 123 8.69 -35.90 34.83
CA VAL A 123 8.85 -36.33 36.23
C VAL A 123 9.46 -35.33 37.23
N ALA A 124 8.63 -35.07 38.25
CA ALA A 124 8.86 -34.97 39.70
C ALA A 124 9.72 -33.84 40.32
N ASP A 125 9.06 -33.10 41.21
CA ASP A 125 9.61 -32.47 42.41
C ASP A 125 8.64 -32.76 43.58
N PRO A 126 9.11 -33.10 44.80
CA PRO A 126 8.29 -33.03 45.99
C PRO A 126 8.73 -31.87 46.91
N ALA A 127 7.71 -31.11 47.35
CA ALA A 127 7.52 -30.42 48.63
C ALA A 127 8.71 -29.70 49.32
N HIS A 128 8.51 -28.44 49.74
CA HIS A 128 8.59 -28.06 51.17
C HIS A 128 8.14 -26.60 51.44
N THR A 129 7.16 -26.52 52.35
CA THR A 129 6.70 -25.52 53.34
C THR A 129 7.55 -24.24 53.63
N ILE A 130 6.90 -23.06 53.46
CA ILE A 130 6.77 -21.78 54.27
C ILE A 130 7.71 -21.66 55.52
N PRO A 131 8.36 -20.50 55.89
CA PRO A 131 7.72 -19.18 56.10
C PRO A 131 8.55 -17.85 55.92
N LEU A 132 7.82 -16.72 55.83
CA LEU A 132 8.21 -15.31 56.20
C LEU A 132 8.51 -15.20 57.73
N PRO A 133 8.90 -14.06 58.39
CA PRO A 133 9.07 -12.61 58.03
C PRO A 133 10.44 -12.06 58.64
N PRO A 134 10.70 -10.78 59.07
CA PRO A 134 9.89 -9.55 59.14
C PRO A 134 10.54 -8.19 58.75
N GLN A 135 9.67 -7.18 58.72
CA GLN A 135 9.97 -5.74 58.66
C GLN A 135 10.43 -5.15 60.02
N HIS A 136 11.00 -3.94 59.93
CA HIS A 136 11.18 -2.84 60.92
C HIS A 136 12.58 -2.61 61.54
N ARG A 137 13.23 -1.47 61.19
CA ARG A 137 13.43 -0.28 62.06
C ARG A 137 14.37 0.77 61.46
N SER A 138 14.10 2.02 61.86
CA SER A 138 14.69 3.31 61.49
C SER A 138 16.07 3.60 62.10
N ALA A 139 16.85 4.48 61.44
CA ALA A 139 17.78 5.51 61.96
C ALA A 139 18.65 6.00 60.77
N GLU A 140 18.50 7.21 60.22
CA GLU A 140 19.05 8.49 60.67
C GLU A 140 20.55 8.70 60.33
N GLN A 141 20.83 9.87 59.73
CA GLN A 141 22.13 10.56 59.58
C GLN A 141 23.12 10.16 58.46
N SER A 142 23.19 10.98 57.40
CA SER A 142 24.25 12.00 57.20
C SER A 142 24.61 12.29 55.72
N ARG A 143 24.60 13.59 55.40
CA ARG A 143 25.04 14.24 54.17
C ARG A 143 26.58 14.33 54.08
N PRO A 144 27.17 14.36 52.87
CA PRO A 144 28.12 15.43 52.54
C PRO A 144 27.89 15.99 51.11
N THR A 145 27.44 17.25 50.97
CA THR A 145 28.23 18.45 50.57
C THR A 145 28.87 18.38 49.19
N ALA A 146 28.27 19.15 48.27
CA ALA A 146 28.74 19.45 46.92
C ALA A 146 29.92 20.44 46.92
N PRO A 147 30.81 20.40 45.90
CA PRO A 147 31.92 21.35 45.77
C PRO A 147 31.49 22.69 45.13
N PRO A 148 32.24 23.79 45.37
CA PRO A 148 31.86 25.16 44.99
C PRO A 148 32.04 25.49 43.49
N PRO A 149 31.37 26.54 42.98
CA PRO A 149 31.34 26.89 41.56
C PRO A 149 32.58 27.66 41.09
N LYS A 150 33.02 27.37 39.85
CA LYS A 150 34.09 28.07 39.13
C LYS A 150 33.60 29.39 38.49
N PRO A 151 34.45 30.42 38.35
CA PRO A 151 34.08 31.74 37.84
C PRO A 151 33.77 31.77 36.32
N PRO A 152 32.99 32.75 35.84
CA PRO A 152 32.42 32.75 34.48
C PRO A 152 33.45 33.17 33.41
N ALA A 153 33.49 32.40 32.31
CA ALA A 153 34.21 32.75 31.09
C ALA A 153 33.51 33.91 30.34
N PRO A 154 34.25 34.76 29.60
CA PRO A 154 33.68 35.94 28.96
C PRO A 154 32.73 35.59 27.80
N ARG A 155 31.60 36.29 27.78
CA ARG A 155 30.53 36.27 26.76
C ARG A 155 31.10 36.37 25.34
N ARG A 156 31.07 35.27 24.58
CA ARG A 156 31.08 35.34 23.12
C ARG A 156 29.76 35.97 22.69
N VAL A 157 29.84 37.13 22.04
CA VAL A 157 28.72 37.75 21.34
C VAL A 157 28.32 36.80 20.20
N ALA A 158 27.31 35.97 20.45
CA ALA A 158 26.67 35.20 19.41
C ALA A 158 25.92 36.19 18.51
N ARG A 159 26.46 36.40 17.32
CA ARG A 159 25.81 37.10 16.21
C ARG A 159 24.40 36.50 16.05
N GLU A 160 23.38 37.27 16.42
CA GLU A 160 21.99 36.86 16.26
C GLU A 160 21.74 36.60 14.78
N ARG A 161 21.66 35.33 14.40
CA ARG A 161 20.97 34.94 13.18
C ARG A 161 19.53 35.42 13.32
N PRO A 162 18.96 36.11 12.31
CA PRO A 162 17.55 36.49 12.35
C PRO A 162 16.71 35.25 12.67
N ARG A 163 16.07 35.25 13.84
CA ARG A 163 15.07 34.26 14.18
C ARG A 163 13.89 34.54 13.27
N HIS A 164 13.82 33.79 12.16
CA HIS A 164 12.58 33.70 11.42
C HIS A 164 11.47 33.29 12.40
N PRO A 165 10.31 33.95 12.40
CA PRO A 165 9.18 33.50 13.21
C PRO A 165 8.83 32.06 12.78
N PRO A 166 8.34 31.19 13.68
CA PRO A 166 7.88 29.87 13.31
C PRO A 166 6.53 30.00 12.56
N SER A 167 6.55 30.46 11.32
CA SER A 167 5.41 30.35 10.40
C SER A 167 5.47 28.99 9.72
N SER A 168 5.32 27.92 10.52
CA SER A 168 5.09 26.57 10.02
C SER A 168 3.62 26.25 10.27
N THR A 169 2.73 26.84 9.47
CA THR A 169 1.32 26.42 9.40
C THR A 169 1.21 25.07 8.67
N ARG A 170 1.98 24.05 9.06
CA ARG A 170 1.93 22.70 8.46
C ARG A 170 0.46 22.24 8.39
N PRO A 171 0.00 21.70 7.25
CA PRO A 171 -1.40 21.37 7.02
C PRO A 171 -1.84 20.29 8.00
N VAL A 172 -3.01 20.47 8.60
CA VAL A 172 -3.66 19.41 9.38
C VAL A 172 -4.25 18.42 8.40
N ALA A 173 -3.79 17.17 8.44
CA ALA A 173 -4.28 16.11 7.57
C ALA A 173 -4.86 14.95 8.38
N VAL A 174 -5.71 14.15 7.75
CA VAL A 174 -6.15 12.87 8.30
C VAL A 174 -5.65 11.76 7.39
N LEU A 175 -4.93 10.80 7.96
CA LEU A 175 -4.49 9.59 7.29
C LEU A 175 -5.51 8.49 7.53
N VAL A 176 -6.24 8.09 6.49
CA VAL A 176 -7.21 6.98 6.55
C VAL A 176 -6.65 5.80 5.79
N GLY A 177 -6.70 4.61 6.37
CA GLY A 177 -6.21 3.44 5.66
C GLY A 177 -6.46 2.12 6.33
N SER A 178 -5.99 1.06 5.69
CA SER A 178 -6.06 -0.31 6.22
C SER A 178 -5.12 -0.52 7.41
N SER A 179 -4.91 -1.76 7.85
CA SER A 179 -3.93 -2.08 8.90
C SER A 179 -2.49 -1.65 8.58
N MET A 180 -2.20 -1.28 7.33
CA MET A 180 -0.90 -0.78 6.91
C MET A 180 -0.54 0.57 7.53
N VAL A 181 -1.54 1.40 7.90
CA VAL A 181 -1.28 2.72 8.51
C VAL A 181 -1.20 2.69 10.02
N ARG A 182 -1.43 1.54 10.69
CA ARG A 182 -1.56 1.44 12.16
C ARG A 182 -0.43 2.08 12.96
N HIS A 183 0.80 2.01 12.45
CA HIS A 183 2.00 2.52 13.12
C HIS A 183 2.64 3.69 12.39
N VAL A 184 1.92 4.28 11.43
CA VAL A 184 2.35 5.47 10.70
C VAL A 184 1.93 6.68 11.53
N THR A 185 2.89 7.51 11.90
CA THR A 185 2.63 8.74 12.65
C THR A 185 3.12 9.91 11.81
N LEU A 186 2.20 10.82 11.48
CA LEU A 186 2.48 12.03 10.73
C LEU A 186 2.37 13.24 11.65
N PRO A 187 3.27 14.23 11.55
CA PRO A 187 3.15 15.45 12.34
C PRO A 187 1.82 16.16 12.09
N ARG A 188 1.17 16.63 13.17
CA ARG A 188 -0.09 17.40 13.13
C ARG A 188 -1.22 16.73 12.34
N SER A 189 -1.20 15.40 12.25
CA SER A 189 -2.18 14.63 11.52
C SER A 189 -2.72 13.48 12.38
N GLU A 190 -4.01 13.18 12.26
CA GLU A 190 -4.62 12.04 12.92
C GLU A 190 -4.61 10.81 11.99
N THR A 191 -4.43 9.62 12.56
CA THR A 191 -4.40 8.37 11.79
C THR A 191 -5.60 7.50 12.13
N TRP A 192 -6.45 7.28 11.13
CA TRP A 192 -7.62 6.42 11.16
C TRP A 192 -7.30 5.08 10.52
N CYS A 193 -6.81 4.18 11.37
CA CYS A 193 -6.51 2.81 10.99
C CYS A 193 -7.78 1.95 11.05
N LEU A 194 -8.16 1.40 9.90
CA LEU A 194 -9.31 0.50 9.71
C LEU A 194 -8.79 -0.89 9.30
N PRO A 195 -8.47 -1.78 10.25
CA PRO A 195 -7.87 -3.07 9.93
C PRO A 195 -8.78 -3.92 9.02
N GLY A 196 -8.20 -4.49 7.97
CA GLY A 196 -8.96 -5.30 7.00
C GLY A 196 -9.80 -4.49 6.01
N ALA A 197 -9.89 -3.17 6.16
CA ALA A 197 -10.69 -2.32 5.28
C ALA A 197 -10.26 -2.44 3.81
N ARG A 198 -11.26 -2.49 2.95
CA ARG A 198 -11.24 -2.37 1.50
C ARG A 198 -11.56 -0.94 1.08
N VAL A 199 -11.48 -0.67 -0.22
CA VAL A 199 -11.70 0.68 -0.75
C VAL A 199 -13.11 1.19 -0.46
N GLU A 200 -14.12 0.33 -0.65
CA GLU A 200 -15.52 0.60 -0.34
C GLU A 200 -15.75 0.89 1.16
N ASP A 201 -15.10 0.13 2.04
CA ASP A 201 -15.20 0.33 3.49
C ASP A 201 -14.63 1.69 3.91
N VAL A 202 -13.58 2.17 3.24
CA VAL A 202 -13.03 3.51 3.46
C VAL A 202 -13.97 4.58 2.90
N GLN A 203 -14.52 4.37 1.70
CA GLN A 203 -15.44 5.30 1.06
C GLN A 203 -16.66 5.59 1.94
N THR A 204 -17.28 4.55 2.51
CA THR A 204 -18.45 4.68 3.39
C THR A 204 -18.16 5.47 4.68
N ARG A 205 -16.89 5.49 5.12
CA ARG A 205 -16.46 6.22 6.33
C ARG A 205 -15.96 7.65 6.07
N VAL A 206 -15.81 8.07 4.81
CA VAL A 206 -15.35 9.44 4.49
C VAL A 206 -16.21 10.52 5.15
N PRO A 207 -17.57 10.45 5.15
CA PRO A 207 -18.39 11.46 5.80
C PRO A 207 -18.09 11.60 7.30
N GLU A 208 -17.97 10.47 8.00
CA GLU A 208 -17.63 10.40 9.42
C GLU A 208 -16.23 10.99 9.70
N VAL A 209 -15.24 10.67 8.86
CA VAL A 209 -13.88 11.24 8.94
C VAL A 209 -13.92 12.77 8.83
N VAL A 210 -14.72 13.29 7.91
CA VAL A 210 -14.83 14.74 7.67
C VAL A 210 -15.51 15.44 8.84
N GLU A 211 -16.57 14.83 9.39
CA GLU A 211 -17.29 15.36 10.55
C GLU A 211 -16.41 15.39 11.81
N GLN A 212 -15.62 14.35 12.06
CA GLN A 212 -14.72 14.30 13.22
C GLN A 212 -13.49 15.20 13.07
N HIS A 213 -13.13 15.63 11.85
CA HIS A 213 -11.99 16.53 11.61
C HIS A 213 -12.36 17.70 10.66
N PRO A 214 -13.19 18.63 11.13
CA PRO A 214 -13.62 19.77 10.32
C PRO A 214 -12.42 20.64 9.90
N THR A 215 -11.41 20.77 10.77
CA THR A 215 -10.21 21.59 10.54
C THR A 215 -9.17 20.97 9.63
N ALA A 216 -9.30 19.70 9.26
CA ALA A 216 -8.34 19.04 8.37
C ALA A 216 -8.46 19.59 6.94
N SER A 217 -7.34 20.05 6.37
CA SER A 217 -7.28 20.55 4.99
C SER A 217 -7.10 19.44 3.95
N ALA A 218 -6.62 18.26 4.36
CA ALA A 218 -6.34 17.15 3.47
C ALA A 218 -6.73 15.80 4.08
N ILE A 219 -7.12 14.87 3.23
CA ILE A 219 -7.31 13.45 3.53
C ILE A 219 -6.30 12.65 2.70
N VAL A 220 -5.47 11.88 3.40
CA VAL A 220 -4.54 10.93 2.79
C VAL A 220 -5.17 9.54 2.88
N VAL A 221 -5.32 8.85 1.74
CA VAL A 221 -5.89 7.49 1.72
C VAL A 221 -4.84 6.43 1.40
N HIS A 222 -4.78 5.38 2.20
CA HIS A 222 -3.91 4.21 1.97
C HIS A 222 -4.67 2.89 2.11
N VAL A 223 -5.17 2.38 0.98
CA VAL A 223 -6.04 1.20 0.90
C VAL A 223 -5.82 0.45 -0.44
N GLY A 224 -6.51 -0.68 -0.67
CA GLY A 224 -6.47 -1.43 -1.94
C GLY A 224 -5.74 -2.78 -1.83
N SER A 225 -4.86 -2.96 -0.85
CA SER A 225 -4.09 -4.21 -0.70
C SER A 225 -4.95 -5.40 -0.27
N ASN A 226 -6.05 -5.16 0.47
CA ASN A 226 -6.97 -6.22 0.88
C ASN A 226 -7.86 -6.68 -0.28
N ASP A 227 -8.18 -5.78 -1.19
CA ASP A 227 -9.04 -5.99 -2.35
C ASP A 227 -8.41 -6.93 -3.39
N ILE A 228 -7.08 -7.01 -3.45
CA ILE A 228 -6.34 -7.87 -4.40
C ILE A 228 -6.77 -9.34 -4.34
N ARG A 229 -7.17 -9.81 -3.16
CA ARG A 229 -7.61 -11.20 -2.97
C ARG A 229 -8.94 -11.50 -3.67
N LEU A 230 -9.77 -10.48 -3.89
CA LEU A 230 -11.10 -10.61 -4.50
C LEU A 230 -11.06 -10.85 -6.01
N GLN A 231 -9.93 -10.56 -6.66
CA GLN A 231 -9.75 -10.77 -8.11
C GLN A 231 -10.64 -9.91 -9.01
N GLN A 232 -11.16 -8.79 -8.49
CA GLN A 232 -12.12 -7.93 -9.19
C GLN A 232 -11.48 -6.60 -9.58
N SER A 233 -10.54 -6.60 -10.53
CA SER A 233 -9.74 -5.41 -10.88
C SER A 233 -10.58 -4.23 -11.36
N GLU A 234 -11.58 -4.45 -12.23
CA GLU A 234 -12.42 -3.34 -12.74
C GLU A 234 -13.33 -2.75 -11.67
N LYS A 235 -13.91 -3.59 -10.80
CA LYS A 235 -14.65 -3.13 -9.62
C LYS A 235 -13.76 -2.31 -8.71
N LEU A 236 -12.54 -2.78 -8.43
CA LEU A 236 -11.59 -2.06 -7.58
C LEU A 236 -11.21 -0.68 -8.16
N LYS A 237 -11.02 -0.57 -9.47
CA LYS A 237 -10.79 0.71 -10.15
C LYS A 237 -12.00 1.65 -10.03
N SER A 238 -13.20 1.10 -10.18
CA SER A 238 -14.45 1.85 -9.96
C SER A 238 -14.55 2.35 -8.53
N ASP A 239 -14.23 1.50 -7.55
CA ASP A 239 -14.28 1.85 -6.12
C ASP A 239 -13.29 2.96 -5.77
N PHE A 240 -12.08 2.91 -6.34
CA PHE A 240 -11.11 4.00 -6.18
C PHE A 240 -11.61 5.30 -6.81
N THR A 241 -12.23 5.23 -7.98
CA THR A 241 -12.83 6.39 -8.65
C THR A 241 -13.89 7.03 -7.75
N SER A 242 -14.81 6.23 -7.23
CA SER A 242 -15.87 6.70 -6.33
C SER A 242 -15.32 7.23 -5.00
N LEU A 243 -14.32 6.58 -4.40
CA LEU A 243 -13.66 7.06 -3.19
C LEU A 243 -13.01 8.44 -3.40
N ILE A 244 -12.23 8.60 -4.47
CA ILE A 244 -11.54 9.86 -4.77
C ILE A 244 -12.56 10.98 -5.01
N GLN A 245 -13.60 10.72 -5.81
CA GLN A 245 -14.67 11.69 -6.05
C GLN A 245 -15.41 12.06 -4.77
N THR A 246 -15.71 11.09 -3.90
CA THR A 246 -16.35 11.33 -2.60
C THR A 246 -15.51 12.27 -1.75
N ILE A 247 -14.19 12.06 -1.67
CA ILE A 247 -13.29 12.94 -0.92
C ILE A 247 -13.25 14.34 -1.52
N LEU A 248 -13.11 14.45 -2.85
CA LEU A 248 -13.05 15.75 -3.53
C LEU A 248 -14.36 16.55 -3.35
N ALA A 249 -15.51 15.87 -3.33
CA ALA A 249 -16.81 16.50 -3.08
C ALA A 249 -16.93 17.13 -1.67
N THR A 250 -16.09 16.71 -0.70
CA THR A 250 -16.05 17.31 0.64
C THR A 250 -15.32 18.66 0.68
N GLY A 251 -14.72 19.09 -0.43
CA GLY A 251 -13.91 20.30 -0.51
C GLY A 251 -12.51 20.17 0.11
N LYS A 252 -12.18 19.01 0.70
CA LYS A 252 -10.83 18.72 1.22
C LYS A 252 -9.90 18.25 0.11
N LYS A 253 -8.60 18.45 0.29
CA LYS A 253 -7.58 17.92 -0.62
C LYS A 253 -7.49 16.40 -0.47
N CYS A 254 -7.55 15.67 -1.58
CA CYS A 254 -7.29 14.22 -1.61
C CYS A 254 -5.81 13.96 -1.93
N ILE A 255 -5.18 13.05 -1.18
CA ILE A 255 -3.84 12.51 -1.50
C ILE A 255 -3.94 10.99 -1.48
N VAL A 256 -3.54 10.34 -2.57
CA VAL A 256 -3.59 8.88 -2.68
C VAL A 256 -2.21 8.30 -2.39
N SER A 257 -2.14 7.48 -1.36
CA SER A 257 -0.96 6.69 -1.06
C SER A 257 -1.00 5.38 -1.83
N GLY A 258 -0.05 5.18 -2.74
CA GLY A 258 0.04 3.98 -3.56
C GLY A 258 0.16 2.71 -2.72
N PRO A 259 -0.32 1.57 -3.25
CA PRO A 259 -0.30 0.32 -2.53
C PRO A 259 1.12 -0.17 -2.27
N ILE A 260 1.34 -0.76 -1.09
CA ILE A 260 2.61 -1.37 -0.72
C ILE A 260 2.58 -2.87 -1.10
N PRO A 261 3.52 -3.36 -1.93
CA PRO A 261 3.59 -4.77 -2.25
C PRO A 261 4.06 -5.55 -1.02
N SER A 262 3.13 -6.27 -0.38
CA SER A 262 3.41 -7.11 0.78
C SER A 262 4.47 -8.17 0.45
N ALA A 263 5.39 -8.40 1.38
CA ALA A 263 6.46 -9.37 1.21
C ALA A 263 6.00 -10.83 1.27
N CYS A 264 4.72 -11.09 1.57
CA CYS A 264 4.10 -12.42 1.52
C CYS A 264 3.18 -12.63 0.30
N PHE A 265 3.17 -11.70 -0.67
CA PHE A 265 2.36 -11.88 -1.87
C PHE A 265 2.88 -12.99 -2.77
N SER A 266 1.96 -13.79 -3.31
CA SER A 266 2.27 -14.68 -4.43
C SER A 266 2.50 -13.88 -5.72
N ASP A 267 3.10 -14.50 -6.74
CA ASP A 267 3.35 -13.83 -8.04
C ASP A 267 2.06 -13.28 -8.66
N MET A 268 0.94 -13.99 -8.51
CA MET A 268 -0.37 -13.52 -8.96
C MET A 268 -0.84 -12.27 -8.19
N GLN A 269 -0.68 -12.28 -6.86
CA GLN A 269 -1.03 -11.12 -6.03
C GLN A 269 -0.11 -9.93 -6.35
N PHE A 270 1.18 -10.21 -6.58
CA PHE A 270 2.16 -9.21 -6.98
C PHE A 270 1.81 -8.56 -8.32
N SER A 271 1.48 -9.37 -9.34
CA SER A 271 1.06 -8.87 -10.65
C SER A 271 -0.17 -7.96 -10.55
N ARG A 272 -1.15 -8.35 -9.72
CA ARG A 272 -2.37 -7.55 -9.52
C ARG A 272 -2.11 -6.24 -8.78
N ILE A 273 -1.32 -6.26 -7.70
CA ILE A 273 -0.99 -5.03 -6.98
C ILE A 273 -0.15 -4.09 -7.85
N HIS A 274 0.71 -4.63 -8.72
CA HIS A 274 1.47 -3.85 -9.70
C HIS A 274 0.55 -3.22 -10.76
N GLN A 275 -0.41 -3.96 -11.30
CA GLN A 275 -1.42 -3.43 -12.23
C GLN A 275 -2.28 -2.34 -11.57
N LEU A 276 -2.67 -2.52 -10.31
CA LEU A 276 -3.38 -1.50 -9.55
C LEU A 276 -2.52 -0.24 -9.37
N HIS A 277 -1.25 -0.41 -8.98
CA HIS A 277 -0.30 0.70 -8.85
C HIS A 277 -0.16 1.48 -10.16
N ALA A 278 0.12 0.81 -11.28
CA ALA A 278 0.27 1.45 -12.58
C ALA A 278 -0.99 2.20 -13.02
N TRP A 279 -2.18 1.62 -12.77
CA TRP A 279 -3.44 2.28 -13.02
C TRP A 279 -3.64 3.52 -12.13
N LEU A 280 -3.36 3.42 -10.83
CA LEU A 280 -3.49 4.54 -9.90
C LEU A 280 -2.57 5.71 -10.26
N VAL A 281 -1.33 5.44 -10.70
CA VAL A 281 -0.40 6.46 -11.19
C VAL A 281 -1.03 7.23 -12.36
N GLY A 282 -1.54 6.52 -13.37
CA GLY A 282 -2.17 7.16 -14.53
C GLY A 282 -3.47 7.89 -14.19
N TYR A 283 -4.30 7.29 -13.32
CA TYR A 283 -5.57 7.87 -12.89
C TYR A 283 -5.36 9.15 -12.07
N CYS A 284 -4.53 9.10 -11.04
CA CYS A 284 -4.27 10.25 -10.18
C CYS A 284 -3.62 11.40 -10.96
N SER A 285 -2.72 11.09 -11.91
CA SER A 285 -2.15 12.10 -12.81
C SER A 285 -3.21 12.82 -13.65
N ARG A 286 -4.20 12.08 -14.18
CA ARG A 286 -5.28 12.66 -14.98
C ARG A 286 -6.22 13.53 -14.15
N GLU A 287 -6.59 13.05 -12.97
CA GLU A 287 -7.49 13.78 -12.05
C GLU A 287 -6.77 14.90 -11.26
N ARG A 288 -5.46 15.10 -11.49
CA ARG A 288 -4.61 16.05 -10.75
C ARG A 288 -4.64 15.83 -9.23
N VAL A 289 -4.75 14.56 -8.82
CA VAL A 289 -4.70 14.14 -7.42
C VAL A 289 -3.25 13.76 -7.08
N PRO A 290 -2.66 14.35 -6.03
CA PRO A 290 -1.35 13.92 -5.53
C PRO A 290 -1.29 12.41 -5.26
N PHE A 291 -0.24 11.77 -5.79
CA PHE A 291 0.01 10.34 -5.63
C PHE A 291 1.37 10.10 -4.98
N VAL A 292 1.38 9.30 -3.92
CA VAL A 292 2.62 8.90 -3.23
C VAL A 292 3.02 7.51 -3.71
N ASP A 293 4.13 7.44 -4.46
CA ASP A 293 4.66 6.17 -4.93
C ASP A 293 5.45 5.45 -3.83
N ASN A 294 4.79 4.48 -3.19
CA ASN A 294 5.44 3.56 -2.27
C ASN A 294 5.95 2.28 -2.94
N PHE A 295 5.61 2.02 -4.20
CA PHE A 295 5.83 0.71 -4.80
C PHE A 295 7.33 0.44 -4.94
N GLY A 296 8.07 1.35 -5.58
CA GLY A 296 9.53 1.26 -5.69
C GLY A 296 10.25 1.29 -4.33
N SER A 297 9.72 2.05 -3.38
CA SER A 297 10.30 2.22 -2.05
C SER A 297 10.23 0.96 -1.19
N PHE A 298 9.23 0.10 -1.39
CA PHE A 298 9.00 -1.10 -0.57
C PHE A 298 9.28 -2.42 -1.29
N TRP A 299 9.38 -2.39 -2.62
CA TRP A 299 9.63 -3.58 -3.42
C TRP A 299 10.92 -4.30 -3.00
N ARG A 300 10.83 -5.64 -2.84
CA ARG A 300 11.94 -6.53 -2.42
C ARG A 300 12.62 -6.17 -1.09
N ARG A 301 12.02 -5.34 -0.24
CA ARG A 301 12.59 -4.94 1.06
C ARG A 301 11.88 -5.63 2.23
N ARG A 302 12.09 -6.95 2.37
CA ARG A 302 11.49 -7.76 3.46
C ARG A 302 11.78 -7.19 4.85
N SER A 303 12.91 -6.52 5.04
CA SER A 303 13.32 -5.88 6.30
C SER A 303 12.42 -4.72 6.74
N LEU A 304 11.51 -4.22 5.89
CA LEU A 304 10.51 -3.21 6.25
C LEU A 304 9.20 -3.81 6.80
N PHE A 305 9.06 -5.14 6.75
CA PHE A 305 7.85 -5.84 7.16
C PHE A 305 8.05 -6.54 8.50
N ALA A 306 6.94 -6.78 9.19
CA ALA A 306 6.88 -7.65 10.36
C ALA A 306 7.12 -9.11 9.96
N ARG A 307 7.20 -9.99 10.96
CA ARG A 307 7.44 -11.43 10.76
C ARG A 307 6.41 -12.08 9.84
N ASP A 308 5.15 -11.62 9.90
CA ASP A 308 4.06 -12.09 9.04
C ASP A 308 4.25 -11.73 7.56
N GLY A 309 5.15 -10.79 7.24
CA GLY A 309 5.39 -10.32 5.89
C GLY A 309 4.29 -9.46 5.29
N ARG A 310 3.22 -9.18 6.05
CA ARG A 310 2.04 -8.44 5.61
C ARG A 310 2.04 -7.04 6.18
N HIS A 311 2.33 -6.90 7.47
CA HIS A 311 2.31 -5.60 8.14
C HIS A 311 3.67 -4.93 8.10
N LEU A 312 3.71 -3.60 8.15
CA LEU A 312 4.95 -2.87 8.30
C LEU A 312 5.49 -3.04 9.72
N ASN A 313 6.80 -3.16 9.84
CA ASN A 313 7.48 -2.99 11.12
C ASN A 313 7.76 -1.49 11.37
N ARG A 314 8.46 -1.16 12.47
CA ARG A 314 8.80 0.23 12.81
C ARG A 314 9.56 0.95 11.68
N ALA A 315 10.52 0.29 11.04
CA ALA A 315 11.29 0.89 9.94
C ALA A 315 10.43 1.12 8.70
N GLY A 316 9.57 0.15 8.35
CA GLY A 316 8.61 0.30 7.25
C GLY A 316 7.62 1.43 7.49
N ALA A 317 7.04 1.51 8.69
CA ALA A 317 6.10 2.55 9.05
C ALA A 317 6.76 3.94 9.07
N SER A 318 8.01 4.04 9.54
CA SER A 318 8.78 5.29 9.50
C SER A 318 9.09 5.75 8.06
N LEU A 319 9.40 4.81 7.16
CA LEU A 319 9.60 5.12 5.74
C LEU A 319 8.29 5.58 5.09
N GLN A 320 7.18 4.89 5.37
CA GLN A 320 5.87 5.30 4.87
C GLN A 320 5.50 6.70 5.38
N ALA A 321 5.74 6.98 6.67
CA ALA A 321 5.51 8.30 7.25
C ALA A 321 6.32 9.38 6.51
N SER A 322 7.61 9.13 6.27
CA SER A 322 8.49 10.07 5.57
C SER A 322 8.00 10.38 4.15
N ASN A 323 7.59 9.34 3.39
CA ASN A 323 7.06 9.51 2.04
C ASN A 323 5.76 10.34 2.03
N LEU A 324 4.89 10.12 3.02
CA LEU A 324 3.63 10.86 3.15
C LEU A 324 3.86 12.30 3.63
N GLU A 325 4.80 12.54 4.54
CA GLU A 325 5.16 13.88 5.03
C GLU A 325 5.68 14.75 3.87
N LEU A 326 6.59 14.21 3.05
CA LEU A 326 7.09 14.90 1.85
C LEU A 326 5.95 15.28 0.89
N ALA A 327 4.98 14.39 0.71
CA ALA A 327 3.83 14.67 -0.14
C ALA A 327 2.92 15.75 0.46
N LEU A 328 2.69 15.73 1.77
CA LEU A 328 1.91 16.77 2.46
C LEU A 328 2.58 18.14 2.37
N GLU A 329 3.90 18.20 2.53
CA GLU A 329 4.69 19.44 2.42
C GLU A 329 4.69 19.99 0.99
N ALA A 330 4.96 19.14 -0.01
CA ALA A 330 4.98 19.54 -1.43
C ALA A 330 3.62 20.05 -1.93
N HIS A 331 2.56 19.66 -1.25
CA HIS A 331 1.18 19.95 -1.62
C HIS A 331 0.48 20.85 -0.60
N HIS A 332 1.22 21.54 0.25
CA HIS A 332 0.69 22.48 1.23
C HIS A 332 0.34 23.87 0.66
N THR A 333 0.44 24.13 -0.64
CA THR A 333 0.13 25.45 -1.18
C THR A 333 -1.33 25.85 -0.90
N PRO A 334 -1.58 26.92 -0.13
CA PRO A 334 -2.92 27.48 -0.02
C PRO A 334 -3.32 27.98 -1.41
N ARG A 335 -4.53 27.59 -1.85
CA ARG A 335 -5.16 28.22 -3.03
C ARG A 335 -5.67 29.59 -2.68
#